data_AF-A0A8T5IG93-F1
#
_entry.id   AF-A0A8T5IG93-F1
#
_cell.length_a   1.000
_cell.length_b   1.000
_cell.length_c   1.000
_cell.angle_alpha   90.00
_cell.angle_beta   90.00
_cell.angle_gamma   90.00
#
_symmetry.space_group_name_H-M   'P 1'
#
loop_
_entity.id
_entity.type
_entity.pdbx_description
1 polymer ?
#
loop_
_entity_poly.entity_id
_entity_poly.type
_entity_poly.pdbx_seq_one_letter_code
_entity_poly.pdbx_strand_id
1 'polypeptide(L)'
;MPGDVTLDTGFSGSADIASAGGGLSYIVWTRKFTSSDGYTMSEIAFTTVDEKGQSSMIQNLNMTQLKHNEGEYWGLTIATDGPQVVIGGFHRDIATGGTYQDLTNLFLISTSSPADPDSWVITRNVLTDVDTAKHISDPPAIAIGEEKIHILYQAKRDDTTGIQRMGLFYSHGRLSESAWSFHLAVGDEASSQSLVVKQVDGEDVLIATWKEGLGLNAKLANIVNDGSWSIEEPYLLSASGLSNVILVDQGEKVQIILDIVDVYGDAISYGIFTDYKVGSSASLSSTLLDGRLALAGISNDGSQIIIIDNTGEFDLVVLADTNPDIDEIEEPSFWEQLLKPLPGNEAMKQKVGIGIISAFVVMLLMVSMVIRRAKRKVITVSTTTSVVKKSKSEPIEIMLNESDLEEDVELEISLEPALEIEEESTLQDSLEEAVEADEASERLRRRMQRVKEAEYAEKGLPLPPVLSGLPLPPPPMSIGMEATTDLEGALESKDAPLIDGIGIALPPPGAMDAPNLPALGGLPPPPGSASLPVLERQANCEDCEASFTVKDLMRKRVKCPICNKSIEM
;
A
#
# COMPACT_ATOMS: atom_id res chain seq x y z
N MET A 1 -8.03 4.37 20.38
CA MET A 1 -7.11 5.51 20.47
C MET A 1 -7.94 6.79 20.59
N PRO A 2 -7.91 7.54 21.71
CA PRO A 2 -8.48 8.89 21.75
C PRO A 2 -7.50 9.87 21.08
N GLY A 3 -7.72 10.20 19.81
CA GLY A 3 -6.82 11.12 19.08
C GLY A 3 -6.96 11.14 17.57
N ASP A 4 -7.60 10.14 16.97
CA ASP A 4 -7.64 9.97 15.51
C ASP A 4 -8.32 11.15 14.81
N VAL A 5 -7.60 11.78 13.89
CA VAL A 5 -8.12 12.83 13.00
C VAL A 5 -8.51 12.18 11.68
N THR A 6 -9.81 12.11 11.40
CA THR A 6 -10.29 11.68 10.08
C THR A 6 -10.06 12.80 9.07
N LEU A 7 -9.15 12.59 8.11
CA LEU A 7 -8.90 13.54 7.03
C LEU A 7 -10.02 13.53 6.00
N ASP A 8 -10.42 12.35 5.54
CA ASP A 8 -11.44 12.19 4.51
C ASP A 8 -12.17 10.84 4.66
N THR A 9 -13.49 10.84 4.50
CA THR A 9 -14.32 9.63 4.48
C THR A 9 -14.42 8.99 3.09
N GLY A 10 -14.00 9.72 2.05
CA GLY A 10 -14.08 9.30 0.66
C GLY A 10 -12.95 8.42 0.17
N PHE A 11 -12.04 7.93 1.03
CA PHE A 11 -10.85 7.18 0.60
C PHE A 11 -11.17 6.02 -0.38
N SER A 12 -10.41 5.92 -1.47
CA SER A 12 -10.67 4.96 -2.56
C SER A 12 -9.56 3.94 -2.84
N GLY A 13 -8.63 3.78 -1.89
CA GLY A 13 -7.72 2.64 -1.86
C GLY A 13 -6.30 2.90 -2.34
N SER A 14 -5.84 4.15 -2.40
CA SER A 14 -4.43 4.47 -2.63
C SER A 14 -4.09 5.79 -1.96
N ALA A 15 -3.01 5.80 -1.17
CA ALA A 15 -2.48 6.97 -0.48
C ALA A 15 -0.98 6.81 -0.29
N ASP A 16 -0.29 7.93 -0.10
CA ASP A 16 1.10 7.96 0.32
C ASP A 16 1.37 9.22 1.17
N ILE A 17 2.43 9.17 1.96
CA ILE A 17 2.84 10.22 2.89
C ILE A 17 4.34 10.46 2.79
N ALA A 18 4.74 11.73 2.72
CA ALA A 18 6.13 12.14 2.80
C ALA A 18 6.33 13.26 3.82
N SER A 19 7.48 13.25 4.49
CA SER A 19 7.90 14.36 5.36
C SER A 19 8.32 15.54 4.49
N ALA A 20 7.71 16.70 4.73
CA ALA A 20 8.03 17.95 4.04
C ALA A 20 9.17 18.74 4.69
N GLY A 21 9.67 18.25 5.84
CA GLY A 21 10.56 19.00 6.72
C GLY A 21 9.84 20.08 7.54
N GLY A 22 10.50 20.56 8.60
CA GLY A 22 9.96 21.63 9.45
C GLY A 22 8.68 21.26 10.19
N GLY A 23 8.47 19.97 10.46
CA GLY A 23 7.29 19.46 11.16
C GLY A 23 6.03 19.32 10.31
N LEU A 24 6.16 19.47 8.99
CA LEU A 24 5.04 19.27 8.06
C LEU A 24 5.16 17.91 7.38
N SER A 25 4.02 17.28 7.14
CA SER A 25 3.88 16.08 6.31
C SER A 25 2.91 16.35 5.18
N TYR A 26 3.24 15.84 4.00
CA TYR A 26 2.41 15.89 2.82
C TYR A 26 1.71 14.56 2.64
N ILE A 27 0.40 14.60 2.45
CA ILE A 27 -0.43 13.41 2.30
C ILE A 27 -1.18 13.54 0.98
N VAL A 28 -1.09 12.48 0.17
CA VAL A 28 -1.85 12.36 -1.07
C VAL A 28 -2.70 11.10 -1.02
N TRP A 29 -3.94 11.17 -1.50
CA TRP A 29 -4.81 10.00 -1.59
C TRP A 29 -5.79 10.10 -2.74
N THR A 30 -6.31 8.95 -3.15
CA THR A 30 -7.46 8.86 -4.05
C THR A 30 -8.74 8.93 -3.22
N ARG A 31 -9.71 9.72 -3.68
CA ARG A 31 -11.03 9.79 -3.05
C ARG A 31 -12.18 9.64 -4.05
N LYS A 32 -13.29 9.10 -3.56
CA LYS A 32 -14.58 8.98 -4.25
C LYS A 32 -15.58 9.97 -3.68
N PHE A 33 -16.34 10.60 -4.58
CA PHE A 33 -17.44 11.49 -4.22
C PHE A 33 -18.58 11.38 -5.22
N THR A 34 -19.77 11.86 -4.85
CA THR A 34 -20.93 11.90 -5.74
C THR A 34 -21.02 13.28 -6.40
N SER A 35 -21.01 13.31 -7.74
CA SER A 35 -21.22 14.54 -8.52
C SER A 35 -22.66 15.06 -8.38
N SER A 36 -22.90 16.33 -8.76
CA SER A 36 -24.24 16.93 -8.83
C SER A 36 -25.22 16.10 -9.67
N ASP A 37 -24.70 15.41 -10.67
CA ASP A 37 -25.47 14.57 -11.61
C ASP A 37 -25.69 13.14 -11.08
N GLY A 38 -25.24 12.83 -9.86
CA GLY A 38 -25.43 11.53 -9.21
C GLY A 38 -24.38 10.47 -9.57
N TYR A 39 -23.37 10.79 -10.38
CA TYR A 39 -22.29 9.87 -10.71
C TYR A 39 -21.29 9.73 -9.55
N THR A 40 -20.77 8.51 -9.35
CA THR A 40 -19.62 8.28 -8.47
C THR A 40 -18.34 8.62 -9.23
N MET A 41 -17.69 9.68 -8.80
CA MET A 41 -16.44 10.18 -9.36
C MET A 41 -15.27 9.76 -8.48
N SER A 42 -14.07 9.71 -9.06
CA SER A 42 -12.81 9.57 -8.37
C SER A 42 -11.85 10.70 -8.75
N GLU A 43 -11.09 11.17 -7.78
CA GLU A 43 -10.06 12.20 -7.96
C GLU A 43 -8.90 12.00 -6.98
N ILE A 44 -7.84 12.79 -7.16
CA ILE A 44 -6.66 12.81 -6.29
C ILE A 44 -6.73 14.05 -5.41
N ALA A 45 -6.64 13.83 -4.11
CA ALA A 45 -6.66 14.84 -3.07
C ALA A 45 -5.29 14.95 -2.40
N PHE A 46 -4.98 16.16 -1.94
CA PHE A 46 -3.74 16.49 -1.26
C PHE A 46 -4.04 17.35 -0.02
N THR A 47 -3.29 17.13 1.05
CA THR A 47 -3.30 18.00 2.22
C THR A 47 -1.93 18.03 2.89
N THR A 48 -1.73 19.03 3.73
CA THR A 48 -0.56 19.15 4.59
C THR A 48 -1.00 18.97 6.03
N VAL A 49 -0.27 18.18 6.81
CA VAL A 49 -0.53 17.97 8.23
C VAL A 49 0.68 18.43 9.04
N ASP A 50 0.46 19.19 10.10
CA ASP A 50 1.51 19.60 11.03
C ASP A 50 1.76 18.58 12.16
N GLU A 51 2.81 18.76 12.95
CA GLU A 51 3.15 17.90 14.11
C GLU A 51 2.04 17.82 15.15
N LYS A 52 1.12 18.80 15.18
CA LYS A 52 -0.02 18.83 16.09
C LYS A 52 -1.24 18.08 15.52
N GLY A 53 -1.10 17.47 14.35
CA GLY A 53 -2.17 16.75 13.65
C GLY A 53 -3.22 17.67 13.03
N GLN A 54 -2.92 18.96 12.85
CA GLN A 54 -3.81 19.89 12.17
C GLN A 54 -3.56 19.81 10.65
N SER A 55 -4.61 19.46 9.92
CA SER A 55 -4.59 19.42 8.46
C SER A 55 -5.00 20.77 7.86
N SER A 56 -4.35 21.17 6.76
CA SER A 56 -4.81 22.27 5.92
C SER A 56 -6.06 21.88 5.12
N MET A 57 -6.63 22.84 4.39
CA MET A 57 -7.76 22.56 3.50
C MET A 57 -7.34 21.52 2.44
N ILE A 58 -8.19 20.53 2.22
CA ILE A 58 -7.97 19.51 1.18
C ILE A 58 -7.97 20.20 -0.18
N GLN A 59 -6.86 20.07 -0.89
CA GLN A 59 -6.67 20.56 -2.26
C GLN A 59 -7.00 19.44 -3.25
N ASN A 60 -7.64 19.80 -4.35
CA ASN A 60 -7.81 18.91 -5.50
C ASN A 60 -6.69 19.23 -6.49
N LEU A 61 -5.92 18.23 -6.91
CA LEU A 61 -4.74 18.44 -7.76
C LEU A 61 -5.08 18.67 -9.24
N ASN A 62 -6.26 19.24 -9.55
CA ASN A 62 -6.76 19.57 -10.90
C ASN A 62 -6.65 18.45 -11.95
N MET A 63 -6.56 17.20 -11.51
CA MET A 63 -6.66 16.03 -12.38
C MET A 63 -8.08 15.88 -12.89
N THR A 64 -8.23 15.21 -14.04
CA THR A 64 -9.56 14.96 -14.60
C THR A 64 -10.31 14.05 -13.65
N GLN A 65 -11.48 14.47 -13.19
CA GLN A 65 -12.33 13.63 -12.37
C GLN A 65 -12.86 12.48 -13.23
N LEU A 66 -12.66 11.24 -12.79
CA LEU A 66 -13.04 10.06 -13.56
C LEU A 66 -14.29 9.44 -12.98
N LYS A 67 -15.27 9.12 -13.83
CA LYS A 67 -16.35 8.23 -13.39
C LYS A 67 -15.78 6.85 -13.13
N HIS A 68 -16.36 6.17 -12.15
CA HIS A 68 -15.91 4.82 -11.78
C HIS A 68 -15.90 3.80 -12.95
N ASN A 69 -16.73 4.01 -13.98
CA ASN A 69 -16.80 3.18 -15.18
C ASN A 69 -15.93 3.67 -16.36
N GLU A 70 -15.28 4.83 -16.24
CA GLU A 70 -14.45 5.42 -17.30
C GLU A 70 -12.95 5.25 -17.03
N GLY A 71 -12.56 5.04 -15.77
CA GLY A 71 -11.17 4.84 -15.40
C GLY A 71 -10.94 4.91 -13.90
N GLU A 72 -9.67 4.84 -13.50
CA GLU A 72 -9.25 4.99 -12.11
C GLU A 72 -7.81 5.50 -11.97
N TYR A 73 -7.55 6.17 -10.85
CA TYR A 73 -6.21 6.47 -10.36
C TYR A 73 -5.85 5.48 -9.23
N TRP A 74 -4.62 4.97 -9.22
CA TRP A 74 -4.13 4.08 -8.19
C TRP A 74 -2.60 4.07 -8.13
N GLY A 75 -2.04 3.43 -7.10
CA GLY A 75 -0.60 3.33 -6.91
C GLY A 75 0.05 4.70 -6.75
N LEU A 76 -0.55 5.59 -5.95
CA LEU A 76 0.00 6.90 -5.67
C LEU A 76 1.29 6.78 -4.85
N THR A 77 2.27 7.59 -5.20
CA THR A 77 3.45 7.84 -4.38
C THR A 77 3.78 9.34 -4.36
N ILE A 78 4.43 9.82 -3.31
CA ILE A 78 4.91 11.18 -3.16
C ILE A 78 6.40 11.20 -2.82
N ALA A 79 7.16 12.01 -3.56
CA ALA A 79 8.57 12.28 -3.33
C ALA A 79 8.78 13.79 -3.10
N THR A 80 9.68 14.11 -2.18
CA THR A 80 9.98 15.50 -1.78
C THR A 80 11.48 15.73 -1.78
N ASP A 81 11.93 16.84 -2.36
CA ASP A 81 13.30 17.33 -2.26
C ASP A 81 13.28 18.86 -2.06
N GLY A 82 13.58 19.28 -0.83
CA GLY A 82 13.41 20.67 -0.41
C GLY A 82 11.99 21.20 -0.70
N PRO A 83 11.83 22.28 -1.49
CA PRO A 83 10.52 22.81 -1.86
C PRO A 83 9.81 22.03 -2.98
N GLN A 84 10.53 21.13 -3.68
CA GLN A 84 10.00 20.41 -4.82
C GLN A 84 9.25 19.16 -4.36
N VAL A 85 8.02 19.04 -4.84
CA VAL A 85 7.14 17.89 -4.56
C VAL A 85 6.76 17.25 -5.88
N VAL A 86 6.88 15.94 -5.97
CA VAL A 86 6.48 15.14 -7.11
C VAL A 86 5.58 14.02 -6.62
N ILE A 87 4.37 13.97 -7.14
CA ILE A 87 3.41 12.90 -6.94
C ILE A 87 3.34 12.11 -8.23
N GLY A 88 3.31 10.79 -8.16
CA GLY A 88 3.05 9.98 -9.33
C GLY A 88 2.17 8.78 -9.02
N GLY A 89 1.76 8.10 -10.08
CA GLY A 89 0.94 6.91 -9.98
C GLY A 89 0.41 6.50 -11.34
N PHE A 90 -0.52 5.56 -11.33
CA PHE A 90 -1.11 5.00 -12.53
C PHE A 90 -2.48 5.59 -12.80
N HIS A 91 -2.75 5.83 -14.08
CA HIS A 91 -4.03 6.24 -14.63
C HIS A 91 -4.47 5.18 -15.63
N ARG A 92 -5.53 4.46 -15.28
CA ARG A 92 -6.21 3.54 -16.19
C ARG A 92 -7.32 4.30 -16.90
N ASP A 93 -7.19 4.49 -18.20
CA ASP A 93 -8.19 5.10 -19.07
C ASP A 93 -8.89 4.01 -19.89
N ILE A 94 -10.21 3.95 -19.82
CA ILE A 94 -11.06 2.99 -20.55
C ILE A 94 -11.85 3.70 -21.67
N ALA A 95 -11.93 5.03 -21.63
CA ALA A 95 -12.84 5.84 -22.42
C ALA A 95 -12.11 6.91 -23.24
N THR A 96 -11.03 6.53 -23.93
CA THR A 96 -10.27 7.45 -24.76
C THR A 96 -11.05 7.82 -26.04
N GLY A 97 -11.60 9.04 -26.10
CA GLY A 97 -12.06 9.67 -27.35
C GLY A 97 -13.18 8.95 -28.12
N GLY A 98 -13.98 8.11 -27.44
CA GLY A 98 -15.03 7.28 -28.08
C GLY A 98 -14.57 5.89 -28.51
N THR A 99 -13.32 5.52 -28.25
CA THR A 99 -12.82 4.15 -28.36
C THR A 99 -12.70 3.51 -26.98
N TYR A 100 -13.03 2.22 -26.87
CA TYR A 100 -12.90 1.43 -25.64
C TYR A 100 -11.52 0.75 -25.61
N GLN A 101 -10.47 1.55 -25.50
CA GLN A 101 -9.11 1.04 -25.28
C GLN A 101 -8.83 1.15 -23.79
N ASP A 102 -8.50 0.01 -23.17
CA ASP A 102 -8.12 -0.07 -21.76
C ASP A 102 -6.61 0.09 -21.65
N LEU A 103 -6.17 1.32 -21.37
CA LEU A 103 -4.76 1.70 -21.33
C LEU A 103 -4.39 2.18 -19.94
N THR A 104 -3.29 1.66 -19.41
CA THR A 104 -2.72 2.14 -18.14
C THR A 104 -1.46 2.95 -18.42
N ASN A 105 -1.45 4.21 -17.98
CA ASN A 105 -0.33 5.13 -18.15
C ASN A 105 0.19 5.58 -16.80
N LEU A 106 1.48 5.90 -16.70
CA LEU A 106 2.06 6.56 -15.54
C LEU A 106 1.97 8.08 -15.71
N PHE A 107 1.53 8.78 -14.68
CA PHE A 107 1.49 10.24 -14.64
C PHE A 107 2.37 10.80 -13.51
N LEU A 108 2.75 12.07 -13.65
CA LEU A 108 3.39 12.85 -12.60
C LEU A 108 2.62 14.15 -12.37
N ILE A 109 2.58 14.61 -11.13
CA ILE A 109 2.09 15.94 -10.73
C ILE A 109 3.21 16.56 -9.91
N SER A 110 3.66 17.75 -10.29
CA SER A 110 4.79 18.40 -9.62
C SER A 110 4.48 19.83 -9.24
N THR A 111 5.09 20.30 -8.16
CA THR A 111 5.05 21.70 -7.73
C THR A 111 6.32 22.05 -6.96
N SER A 112 6.67 23.34 -6.94
CA SER A 112 7.66 23.92 -6.01
C SER A 112 7.00 24.78 -4.92
N SER A 113 5.67 24.81 -4.86
CA SER A 113 4.88 25.62 -3.94
C SER A 113 3.59 24.87 -3.53
N PRO A 114 3.69 23.74 -2.80
CA PRO A 114 2.56 22.85 -2.51
C PRO A 114 1.40 23.48 -1.72
N ALA A 115 1.62 24.64 -1.09
CA ALA A 115 0.58 25.41 -0.42
C ALA A 115 -0.34 26.19 -1.39
N ASP A 116 0.10 26.42 -2.64
CA ASP A 116 -0.65 27.12 -3.68
C ASP A 116 -1.34 26.10 -4.61
N PRO A 117 -2.69 25.99 -4.57
CA PRO A 117 -3.43 25.06 -5.41
C PRO A 117 -3.24 25.27 -6.92
N ASP A 118 -2.88 26.48 -7.35
CA ASP A 118 -2.71 26.81 -8.78
C ASP A 118 -1.29 26.50 -9.28
N SER A 119 -0.36 26.14 -8.39
CA SER A 119 1.04 25.87 -8.73
C SER A 119 1.30 24.46 -9.29
N TRP A 120 0.32 23.56 -9.17
CA TRP A 120 0.48 22.16 -9.54
C TRP A 120 0.48 21.96 -11.06
N VAL A 121 1.53 21.32 -11.57
CA VAL A 121 1.70 21.00 -12.98
C VAL A 121 1.50 19.50 -13.19
N ILE A 122 0.57 19.14 -14.07
CA ILE A 122 0.24 17.76 -14.39
C ILE A 122 0.96 17.35 -15.68
N THR A 123 1.78 16.30 -15.58
CA THR A 123 2.42 15.64 -16.72
C THR A 123 1.76 14.28 -16.93
N ARG A 124 0.88 14.20 -17.92
CA ARG A 124 0.20 12.94 -18.27
C ARG A 124 1.08 12.11 -19.19
N ASN A 125 0.88 10.80 -19.17
CA ASN A 125 1.50 9.87 -20.11
C ASN A 125 3.02 9.97 -20.09
N VAL A 126 3.60 10.04 -18.90
CA VAL A 126 5.06 9.99 -18.70
C VAL A 126 5.57 8.65 -19.22
N LEU A 127 4.88 7.58 -18.86
CA LEU A 127 4.99 6.26 -19.48
C LEU A 127 3.61 5.87 -20.02
N THR A 128 3.58 5.29 -21.21
CA THR A 128 2.34 4.87 -21.88
C THR A 128 2.26 3.36 -22.01
N ASP A 129 1.03 2.83 -21.95
CA ASP A 129 0.75 1.40 -22.19
C ASP A 129 1.56 0.48 -21.27
N VAL A 130 1.54 0.80 -19.98
CA VAL A 130 2.16 -0.01 -18.94
C VAL A 130 1.25 -1.20 -18.66
N ASP A 131 1.66 -2.41 -19.05
CA ASP A 131 0.89 -3.63 -18.81
C ASP A 131 0.89 -4.00 -17.31
N THR A 132 -0.01 -3.40 -16.55
CA THR A 132 -0.10 -3.55 -15.10
C THR A 132 -1.53 -3.26 -14.62
N ALA A 133 -1.87 -3.67 -13.39
CA ALA A 133 -3.20 -3.42 -12.84
C ALA A 133 -3.17 -3.32 -11.31
N LYS A 134 -4.11 -2.56 -10.74
CA LYS A 134 -4.20 -2.24 -9.31
C LYS A 134 -4.09 -3.42 -8.33
N HIS A 135 -4.50 -4.63 -8.73
CA HIS A 135 -4.53 -5.81 -7.86
C HIS A 135 -3.29 -6.70 -7.95
N ILE A 136 -2.36 -6.39 -8.86
CA ILE A 136 -1.15 -7.20 -9.12
C ILE A 136 0.14 -6.41 -8.96
N SER A 137 0.08 -5.09 -8.84
CA SER A 137 1.26 -4.23 -8.75
C SER A 137 1.20 -3.23 -7.62
N ASP A 138 2.39 -2.96 -7.12
CA ASP A 138 2.73 -1.99 -6.11
C ASP A 138 2.78 -0.58 -6.73
N PRO A 139 2.64 0.48 -5.90
CA PRO A 139 2.93 1.84 -6.33
C PRO A 139 4.33 1.95 -6.97
N PRO A 140 4.51 2.81 -7.99
CA PRO A 140 5.85 3.05 -8.52
C PRO A 140 6.68 3.75 -7.43
N ALA A 141 7.99 3.46 -7.37
CA ALA A 141 8.90 4.22 -6.52
C ALA A 141 9.44 5.40 -7.34
N ILE A 142 9.28 6.62 -6.82
CA ILE A 142 9.69 7.86 -7.48
C ILE A 142 10.73 8.55 -6.61
N ALA A 143 11.79 9.03 -7.25
CA ALA A 143 12.79 9.84 -6.59
C ALA A 143 13.21 11.03 -7.46
N ILE A 144 13.50 12.15 -6.80
CA ILE A 144 13.90 13.40 -7.43
C ILE A 144 15.43 13.45 -7.47
N GLY A 145 16.00 13.51 -8.66
CA GLY A 145 17.42 13.83 -8.89
C GLY A 145 17.61 15.30 -9.23
N GLU A 146 18.85 15.68 -9.54
CA GLU A 146 19.23 17.07 -9.83
C GLU A 146 18.57 17.57 -11.14
N GLU A 147 18.67 16.79 -12.21
CA GLU A 147 18.05 17.12 -13.51
C GLU A 147 16.87 16.23 -13.88
N LYS A 148 16.83 15.00 -13.34
CA LYS A 148 15.92 13.95 -13.77
C LYS A 148 15.09 13.45 -12.60
N ILE A 149 13.89 12.99 -12.93
CA ILE A 149 13.07 12.17 -12.07
C ILE A 149 13.34 10.70 -12.42
N HIS A 150 13.52 9.88 -11.40
CA HIS A 150 13.82 8.46 -11.50
C HIS A 150 12.62 7.67 -11.03
N ILE A 151 12.22 6.65 -11.81
CA ILE A 151 11.03 5.84 -11.53
C ILE A 151 11.39 4.36 -11.64
N LEU A 152 11.05 3.60 -10.60
CA LEU A 152 10.92 2.15 -10.66
C LEU A 152 9.44 1.78 -10.66
N TYR A 153 9.02 0.94 -11.61
CA TYR A 153 7.63 0.53 -11.75
C TYR A 153 7.52 -0.92 -12.20
N GLN A 154 6.42 -1.57 -11.82
CA GLN A 154 6.14 -2.92 -12.26
C GLN A 154 5.27 -2.94 -13.51
N ALA A 155 5.66 -3.79 -14.46
CA ALA A 155 4.85 -4.14 -15.62
C ALA A 155 5.03 -5.63 -15.93
N LYS A 156 4.08 -6.21 -16.65
CA LYS A 156 4.24 -7.57 -17.14
C LYS A 156 5.41 -7.61 -18.12
N ARG A 157 6.27 -8.59 -17.92
CA ARG A 157 7.38 -8.86 -18.81
C ARG A 157 6.87 -9.72 -19.96
N ASP A 158 7.05 -9.25 -21.19
CA ASP A 158 6.89 -10.08 -22.37
C ASP A 158 8.25 -10.69 -22.71
N ASP A 159 8.53 -11.85 -22.12
CA ASP A 159 9.69 -12.64 -22.50
C ASP A 159 9.29 -13.79 -23.42
N THR A 160 10.25 -14.21 -24.25
CA THR A 160 10.07 -15.30 -25.23
C THR A 160 9.65 -16.64 -24.60
N THR A 161 9.57 -16.74 -23.27
CA THR A 161 9.13 -17.94 -22.56
C THR A 161 7.61 -18.12 -22.57
N GLY A 162 6.85 -17.03 -22.81
CA GLY A 162 5.38 -17.05 -22.80
C GLY A 162 4.75 -17.15 -21.42
N ILE A 163 5.54 -17.06 -20.34
CA ILE A 163 5.04 -17.02 -18.96
C ILE A 163 4.91 -15.55 -18.55
N GLN A 164 3.69 -15.09 -18.28
CA GLN A 164 3.48 -13.74 -17.77
C GLN A 164 3.96 -13.63 -16.32
N ARG A 165 4.91 -12.73 -16.08
CA ARG A 165 5.45 -12.41 -14.75
C ARG A 165 5.56 -10.91 -14.60
N MET A 166 5.44 -10.41 -13.37
CA MET A 166 5.69 -9.00 -13.07
C MET A 166 7.21 -8.77 -13.03
N GLY A 167 7.71 -7.96 -13.95
CA GLY A 167 9.09 -7.47 -13.93
C GLY A 167 9.15 -6.09 -13.31
N LEU A 168 10.34 -5.70 -12.86
CA LEU A 168 10.64 -4.34 -12.45
C LEU A 168 11.33 -3.62 -13.60
N PHE A 169 10.88 -2.40 -13.88
CA PHE A 169 11.41 -1.54 -14.91
C PHE A 169 11.88 -0.23 -14.32
N TYR A 170 13.00 0.26 -14.84
CA TYR A 170 13.55 1.58 -14.54
C TYR A 170 13.32 2.52 -15.71
N SER A 171 12.93 3.75 -15.41
CA SER A 171 12.79 4.84 -16.38
C SER A 171 13.20 6.17 -15.74
N HIS A 172 13.64 7.11 -16.57
CA HIS A 172 13.98 8.45 -16.13
C HIS A 172 13.60 9.51 -17.18
N GLY A 173 13.41 10.74 -16.73
CA GLY A 173 13.21 11.88 -17.62
C GLY A 173 13.02 13.17 -16.84
N ARG A 174 12.72 14.27 -17.53
CA ARG A 174 12.54 15.56 -16.87
C ARG A 174 11.09 15.79 -16.47
N LEU A 175 10.88 16.62 -15.45
CA LEU A 175 9.55 17.11 -15.13
C LEU A 175 8.94 17.84 -16.33
N SER A 176 7.61 17.77 -16.45
CA SER A 176 6.84 18.36 -17.56
C SER A 176 7.10 17.75 -18.94
N GLU A 177 8.00 16.78 -19.08
CA GLU A 177 8.16 15.99 -20.30
C GLU A 177 7.31 14.72 -20.22
N SER A 178 6.51 14.48 -21.25
CA SER A 178 5.77 13.23 -21.42
C SER A 178 6.48 12.30 -22.40
N ALA A 179 6.02 11.04 -22.47
CA ALA A 179 6.54 10.02 -23.38
C ALA A 179 8.06 9.85 -23.26
N TRP A 180 8.53 9.57 -22.04
CA TRP A 180 9.93 9.23 -21.82
C TRP A 180 10.30 8.01 -22.66
N SER A 181 11.49 8.03 -23.25
CA SER A 181 11.95 6.99 -24.18
C SER A 181 12.84 5.94 -23.54
N PHE A 182 13.39 6.24 -22.35
CA PHE A 182 14.30 5.35 -21.66
C PHE A 182 13.52 4.39 -20.77
N HIS A 183 13.57 3.10 -21.08
CA HIS A 183 13.01 2.04 -20.24
C HIS A 183 13.99 0.87 -20.23
N LEU A 184 14.25 0.34 -19.04
CA LEU A 184 15.15 -0.78 -18.84
C LEU A 184 14.50 -1.78 -17.89
N ALA A 185 14.47 -3.06 -18.26
CA ALA A 185 14.08 -4.12 -17.34
C ALA A 185 15.23 -4.38 -16.36
N VAL A 186 14.95 -4.35 -15.05
CA VAL A 186 15.99 -4.41 -14.00
C VAL A 186 15.78 -5.53 -12.99
N GLY A 187 14.56 -6.07 -12.87
CA GLY A 187 14.25 -7.18 -11.96
C GLY A 187 13.24 -8.15 -12.55
N ASP A 188 13.32 -9.42 -12.15
CA ASP A 188 12.40 -10.49 -12.55
C ASP A 188 11.58 -10.97 -11.35
N GLU A 189 10.30 -11.23 -11.56
CA GLU A 189 9.34 -11.57 -10.50
C GLU A 189 9.47 -10.62 -9.30
N ALA A 190 9.57 -9.32 -9.62
CA ALA A 190 10.02 -8.30 -8.69
C ALA A 190 8.84 -7.51 -8.12
N SER A 191 8.90 -7.15 -6.83
CA SER A 191 7.88 -6.38 -6.10
C SER A 191 8.48 -5.66 -4.89
N SER A 192 7.70 -4.85 -4.19
CA SER A 192 8.12 -4.05 -3.03
C SER A 192 9.37 -3.20 -3.34
N GLN A 193 9.36 -2.50 -4.47
CA GLN A 193 10.45 -1.61 -4.85
C GLN A 193 10.53 -0.38 -3.94
N SER A 194 11.77 0.03 -3.62
CA SER A 194 12.07 1.28 -2.92
C SER A 194 13.29 1.93 -3.58
N LEU A 195 13.28 3.27 -3.67
CA LEU A 195 14.29 4.05 -4.38
C LEU A 195 14.61 5.32 -3.59
N VAL A 196 15.90 5.56 -3.35
CA VAL A 196 16.44 6.81 -2.81
C VAL A 196 17.48 7.36 -3.79
N VAL A 197 17.46 8.66 -4.02
CA VAL A 197 18.47 9.34 -4.85
C VAL A 197 19.37 10.18 -3.94
N LYS A 198 20.67 10.09 -4.17
CA LYS A 198 21.69 10.94 -3.56
C LYS A 198 22.43 11.70 -4.64
N GLN A 199 22.77 12.95 -4.37
CA GLN A 199 23.62 13.74 -5.23
C GLN A 199 25.06 13.65 -4.73
N VAL A 200 25.96 13.11 -5.57
CA VAL A 200 27.40 13.03 -5.28
C VAL A 200 28.14 13.65 -6.45
N ASP A 201 28.94 14.68 -6.19
CA ASP A 201 29.70 15.42 -7.21
C ASP A 201 28.85 16.01 -8.36
N GLY A 202 27.59 16.35 -8.10
CA GLY A 202 26.65 16.87 -9.11
C GLY A 202 26.11 15.80 -10.05
N GLU A 203 26.19 14.53 -9.66
CA GLU A 203 25.55 13.42 -10.36
C GLU A 203 24.56 12.67 -9.47
N ASP A 204 23.48 12.19 -10.08
CA ASP A 204 22.49 11.36 -9.42
C ASP A 204 23.04 9.94 -9.20
N VAL A 205 23.10 9.55 -7.92
CA VAL A 205 23.38 8.19 -7.44
C VAL A 205 22.08 7.58 -6.94
N LEU A 206 21.70 6.47 -7.55
CA LEU A 206 20.46 5.74 -7.27
C LEU A 206 20.75 4.62 -6.27
N ILE A 207 19.99 4.54 -5.19
CA ILE A 207 20.06 3.45 -4.23
C ILE A 207 18.70 2.76 -4.29
N ALA A 208 18.68 1.51 -4.76
CA ALA A 208 17.45 0.79 -5.05
C ALA A 208 17.44 -0.57 -4.37
N THR A 209 16.26 -0.95 -3.89
CA THR A 209 15.99 -2.29 -3.35
C THR A 209 14.64 -2.79 -3.82
N TRP A 210 14.50 -4.09 -3.98
CA TRP A 210 13.23 -4.75 -4.25
C TRP A 210 13.29 -6.20 -3.79
N LYS A 211 12.12 -6.82 -3.70
CA LYS A 211 11.97 -8.26 -3.51
C LYS A 211 11.93 -8.95 -4.87
N GLU A 212 12.64 -10.05 -5.03
CA GLU A 212 12.45 -11.00 -6.14
C GLU A 212 11.94 -12.35 -5.64
N GLY A 213 10.96 -12.91 -6.34
CA GLY A 213 10.35 -14.19 -6.00
C GLY A 213 9.40 -14.13 -4.81
N LEU A 214 8.98 -15.31 -4.34
CA LEU A 214 7.92 -15.46 -3.34
C LEU A 214 8.25 -16.54 -2.30
N GLY A 215 7.68 -16.37 -1.10
CA GLY A 215 7.74 -17.35 -0.02
C GLY A 215 9.17 -17.72 0.38
N LEU A 216 9.47 -19.02 0.42
CA LEU A 216 10.80 -19.53 0.81
C LEU A 216 11.92 -19.11 -0.14
N ASN A 217 11.58 -18.86 -1.41
CA ASN A 217 12.54 -18.48 -2.46
C ASN A 217 12.70 -16.97 -2.60
N ALA A 218 12.04 -16.18 -1.76
CA ALA A 218 12.14 -14.73 -1.81
C ALA A 218 13.59 -14.27 -1.55
N LYS A 219 14.00 -13.28 -2.32
CA LYS A 219 15.34 -12.69 -2.26
C LYS A 219 15.20 -11.18 -2.16
N LEU A 220 16.10 -10.59 -1.37
CA LEU A 220 16.32 -9.16 -1.38
C LEU A 220 17.31 -8.83 -2.49
N ALA A 221 16.85 -8.08 -3.49
CA ALA A 221 17.70 -7.43 -4.46
C ALA A 221 18.08 -6.03 -3.98
N ASN A 222 19.36 -5.69 -4.05
CA ASN A 222 19.85 -4.37 -3.69
C ASN A 222 20.99 -3.91 -4.62
N ILE A 223 21.04 -2.62 -4.92
CA ILE A 223 22.06 -2.05 -5.81
C ILE A 223 22.21 -0.54 -5.58
N VAL A 224 23.46 -0.07 -5.70
CA VAL A 224 23.77 1.35 -5.93
C VAL A 224 24.13 1.55 -7.39
N ASN A 225 23.51 2.52 -8.06
CA ASN A 225 23.66 2.77 -9.48
C ASN A 225 23.82 4.27 -9.80
N ASP A 226 24.08 4.59 -11.06
CA ASP A 226 24.05 5.97 -11.56
C ASP A 226 22.69 6.30 -12.21
N GLY A 227 22.46 7.57 -12.51
CA GLY A 227 21.24 8.04 -13.19
C GLY A 227 20.96 7.43 -14.58
N SER A 228 21.91 6.69 -15.16
CA SER A 228 21.73 5.95 -16.43
C SER A 228 21.46 4.46 -16.24
N TRP A 229 21.47 3.97 -15.00
CA TRP A 229 21.39 2.54 -14.66
C TRP A 229 22.48 1.68 -15.33
N SER A 230 23.73 2.08 -15.17
CA SER A 230 24.89 1.45 -15.80
C SER A 230 25.12 -0.02 -15.40
N ILE A 231 24.80 -0.41 -14.16
CA ILE A 231 24.93 -1.80 -13.69
C ILE A 231 23.55 -2.45 -13.59
N GLU A 232 23.32 -3.53 -14.33
CA GLU A 232 22.02 -4.22 -14.33
C GLU A 232 21.90 -5.30 -13.27
N GLU A 233 23.01 -5.95 -12.91
CA GLU A 233 22.99 -7.08 -11.98
C GLU A 233 22.97 -6.60 -10.52
N PRO A 234 21.86 -6.77 -9.79
CA PRO A 234 21.79 -6.46 -8.37
C PRO A 234 22.53 -7.51 -7.54
N TYR A 235 22.76 -7.18 -6.26
CA TYR A 235 23.10 -8.17 -5.26
C TYR A 235 21.84 -8.86 -4.77
N LEU A 236 21.80 -10.18 -4.90
CA LEU A 236 20.68 -11.01 -4.46
C LEU A 236 21.05 -11.72 -3.16
N LEU A 237 20.34 -11.40 -2.09
CA LEU A 237 20.49 -12.01 -0.77
C LEU A 237 19.25 -12.86 -0.47
N SER A 238 19.45 -14.05 0.10
CA SER A 238 18.31 -14.90 0.49
C SER A 238 17.56 -14.23 1.64
N ALA A 239 16.25 -14.04 1.46
CA ALA A 239 15.38 -13.38 2.42
C ALA A 239 14.04 -14.11 2.44
N SER A 240 14.03 -15.32 3.00
CA SER A 240 12.84 -16.17 3.02
C SER A 240 11.68 -15.47 3.70
N GLY A 241 10.51 -15.50 3.07
CA GLY A 241 9.31 -14.86 3.58
C GLY A 241 9.28 -13.33 3.45
N LEU A 242 10.28 -12.71 2.81
CA LEU A 242 10.30 -11.28 2.54
C LEU A 242 8.99 -10.84 1.89
N SER A 243 8.37 -9.83 2.46
CA SER A 243 7.11 -9.24 2.00
C SER A 243 7.32 -7.78 1.62
N ASN A 244 7.88 -7.00 2.53
CA ASN A 244 8.10 -5.56 2.42
C ASN A 244 9.57 -5.18 2.64
N VAL A 245 10.08 -4.26 1.82
CA VAL A 245 11.38 -3.60 2.02
C VAL A 245 11.24 -2.09 1.81
N ILE A 246 11.81 -1.31 2.73
CA ILE A 246 11.74 0.15 2.73
C ILE A 246 13.14 0.71 2.89
N LEU A 247 13.51 1.65 2.02
CA LEU A 247 14.69 2.49 2.18
C LEU A 247 14.32 3.75 2.97
N VAL A 248 15.20 4.10 3.91
CA VAL A 248 15.02 5.26 4.77
C VAL A 248 16.27 6.13 4.70
N ASP A 249 16.11 7.36 4.22
CA ASP A 249 17.21 8.30 4.01
C ASP A 249 17.54 9.11 5.28
N GLN A 250 18.76 8.94 5.81
CA GLN A 250 19.30 9.68 6.96
C GLN A 250 20.39 10.69 6.60
N GLY A 251 20.28 11.34 5.45
CA GLY A 251 21.23 12.36 5.01
C GLY A 251 22.55 11.76 4.54
N GLU A 252 23.41 11.33 5.45
CA GLU A 252 24.71 10.72 5.11
C GLU A 252 24.61 9.21 4.84
N LYS A 253 23.58 8.54 5.36
CA LYS A 253 23.40 7.08 5.31
C LYS A 253 22.02 6.75 4.78
N VAL A 254 21.90 5.65 4.02
CA VAL A 254 20.61 5.10 3.63
C VAL A 254 20.43 3.76 4.31
N GLN A 255 19.38 3.65 5.10
CA GLN A 255 19.03 2.44 5.81
C GLN A 255 18.11 1.57 4.96
N ILE A 256 18.21 0.26 5.14
CA ILE A 256 17.28 -0.71 4.59
C ILE A 256 16.60 -1.43 5.75
N ILE A 257 15.28 -1.42 5.75
CA ILE A 257 14.44 -2.12 6.73
C ILE A 257 13.56 -3.08 5.93
N LEU A 258 13.55 -4.35 6.33
CA LEU A 258 12.78 -5.38 5.66
C LEU A 258 12.17 -6.35 6.66
N ASP A 259 11.05 -6.96 6.30
CA ASP A 259 10.55 -8.13 7.00
C ASP A 259 11.07 -9.42 6.37
N ILE A 260 11.28 -10.45 7.19
CA ILE A 260 11.70 -11.78 6.82
C ILE A 260 11.04 -12.80 7.74
N VAL A 261 11.10 -14.07 7.36
CA VAL A 261 10.76 -15.19 8.23
C VAL A 261 12.05 -15.88 8.65
N ASP A 262 12.42 -15.71 9.90
CA ASP A 262 13.57 -16.38 10.53
C ASP A 262 13.13 -17.70 11.20
N VAL A 263 14.07 -18.46 11.76
CA VAL A 263 13.79 -19.70 12.51
C VAL A 263 12.83 -19.52 13.69
N TYR A 264 12.70 -18.30 14.21
CA TYR A 264 11.79 -17.97 15.30
C TYR A 264 10.42 -17.43 14.84
N GLY A 265 10.24 -17.16 13.54
CA GLY A 265 9.00 -16.60 12.99
C GLY A 265 9.22 -15.31 12.21
N ASP A 266 8.17 -14.49 12.12
CA ASP A 266 8.19 -13.20 11.45
C ASP A 266 9.11 -12.22 12.19
N ALA A 267 10.04 -11.63 11.45
CA ALA A 267 11.15 -10.85 11.98
C ALA A 267 11.44 -9.64 11.09
N ILE A 268 11.82 -8.52 11.69
CA ILE A 268 12.29 -7.33 10.98
C ILE A 268 13.82 -7.32 11.04
N SER A 269 14.45 -7.22 9.88
CA SER A 269 15.89 -7.09 9.71
C SER A 269 16.25 -5.68 9.28
N TYR A 270 17.48 -5.28 9.63
CA TYR A 270 18.03 -3.97 9.36
C TYR A 270 19.33 -4.08 8.57
N GLY A 271 19.59 -3.10 7.71
CA GLY A 271 20.87 -2.93 7.07
C GLY A 271 21.13 -1.48 6.69
N ILE A 272 22.29 -1.25 6.08
CA ILE A 272 22.74 0.09 5.76
C ILE A 272 23.63 0.12 4.52
N PHE A 273 23.48 1.19 3.73
CA PHE A 273 24.42 1.57 2.69
C PHE A 273 25.40 2.61 3.25
N THR A 274 26.69 2.28 3.23
CA THR A 274 27.78 3.17 3.69
C THR A 274 28.68 3.66 2.55
N ASP A 275 28.70 2.97 1.42
CA ASP A 275 29.42 3.38 0.21
C ASP A 275 28.40 3.56 -0.92
N TYR A 276 28.46 4.73 -1.57
CA TYR A 276 27.58 5.10 -2.68
C TYR A 276 28.26 4.99 -4.04
N LYS A 277 29.40 4.30 -4.12
CA LYS A 277 29.96 3.93 -5.42
C LYS A 277 29.02 3.00 -6.16
N VAL A 278 28.86 3.26 -7.44
CA VAL A 278 28.10 2.42 -8.38
C VAL A 278 28.57 0.96 -8.28
N GLY A 279 27.64 0.05 -8.03
CA GLY A 279 27.90 -1.37 -7.81
C GLY A 279 28.19 -1.76 -6.37
N SER A 280 28.01 -0.86 -5.40
CA SER A 280 28.06 -1.20 -3.97
C SER A 280 26.79 -1.94 -3.53
N SER A 281 26.90 -2.70 -2.44
CA SER A 281 25.80 -3.45 -1.83
C SER A 281 25.51 -2.95 -0.41
N ALA A 282 24.32 -3.25 0.09
CA ALA A 282 23.97 -3.00 1.48
C ALA A 282 24.74 -3.96 2.42
N SER A 283 25.17 -3.44 3.57
CA SER A 283 25.58 -4.27 4.69
C SER A 283 24.36 -4.59 5.55
N LEU A 284 23.96 -5.86 5.60
CA LEU A 284 22.85 -6.32 6.41
C LEU A 284 23.30 -6.75 7.80
N SER A 285 22.46 -6.49 8.80
CA SER A 285 22.61 -6.94 10.18
C SER A 285 21.65 -8.11 10.48
N SER A 286 21.67 -8.59 11.72
CA SER A 286 20.72 -9.61 12.18
C SER A 286 19.32 -9.05 12.37
N THR A 287 18.37 -9.93 12.72
CA THR A 287 17.04 -9.56 13.21
C THR A 287 17.10 -8.50 14.31
N LEU A 288 16.28 -7.47 14.16
CA LEU A 288 16.17 -6.33 15.06
C LEU A 288 14.98 -6.50 16.01
N LEU A 289 13.82 -6.86 15.46
CA LEU A 289 12.53 -6.95 16.16
C LEU A 289 11.71 -8.12 15.57
N ASP A 290 10.72 -8.59 16.31
CA ASP A 290 9.74 -9.56 15.82
C ASP A 290 8.55 -8.81 15.18
N GLY A 291 7.92 -9.44 14.18
CA GLY A 291 6.72 -8.93 13.51
C GLY A 291 6.93 -8.60 12.03
N ARG A 292 5.90 -8.00 11.42
CA ARG A 292 5.91 -7.63 9.99
C ARG A 292 6.08 -6.13 9.81
N LEU A 293 6.85 -5.75 8.80
CA LEU A 293 7.08 -4.35 8.49
C LEU A 293 5.83 -3.77 7.82
N ALA A 294 5.20 -2.78 8.45
CA ALA A 294 4.13 -2.00 7.82
C ALA A 294 4.69 -0.73 7.16
N LEU A 295 5.41 0.08 7.94
CA LEU A 295 5.99 1.36 7.51
C LEU A 295 7.29 1.62 8.26
N ALA A 296 8.19 2.39 7.65
CA ALA A 296 9.36 2.92 8.32
C ALA A 296 9.64 4.34 7.85
N GLY A 297 10.18 5.16 8.74
CA GLY A 297 10.51 6.54 8.43
C GLY A 297 11.36 7.19 9.51
N ILE A 298 11.61 8.48 9.32
CA ILE A 298 12.34 9.32 10.26
C ILE A 298 11.43 10.48 10.63
N SER A 299 11.32 10.74 11.93
CA SER A 299 10.63 11.92 12.44
C SER A 299 11.53 13.17 12.37
N ASN A 300 10.95 14.34 12.56
CA ASN A 300 11.64 15.63 12.42
C ASN A 300 12.82 15.80 13.40
N ASP A 301 12.75 15.18 14.56
CA ASP A 301 13.82 15.08 15.57
C ASP A 301 14.98 14.16 15.17
N GLY A 302 14.85 13.45 14.05
CA GLY A 302 15.82 12.45 13.60
C GLY A 302 15.60 11.07 14.22
N SER A 303 14.51 10.87 14.98
CA SER A 303 14.18 9.56 15.54
C SER A 303 13.74 8.59 14.44
N GLN A 304 14.28 7.38 14.51
CA GLN A 304 13.93 6.30 13.59
C GLN A 304 12.67 5.60 14.08
N ILE A 305 11.63 5.60 13.25
CA ILE A 305 10.34 5.03 13.61
C ILE A 305 10.04 3.87 12.65
N ILE A 306 9.65 2.74 13.23
CA ILE A 306 9.10 1.60 12.51
C ILE A 306 7.70 1.34 13.04
N ILE A 307 6.77 1.07 12.12
CA ILE A 307 5.45 0.56 12.45
C ILE A 307 5.44 -0.93 12.12
N ILE A 308 5.13 -1.73 13.14
CA ILE A 308 5.09 -3.18 13.07
C ILE A 308 3.63 -3.62 13.06
N ASP A 309 3.29 -4.49 12.12
CA ASP A 309 2.01 -5.18 12.11
C ASP A 309 2.15 -6.53 12.83
N ASN A 310 1.52 -6.60 14.00
CA ASN A 310 1.39 -7.81 14.81
C ASN A 310 -0.03 -8.38 14.64
N THR A 311 -0.32 -8.93 13.45
CA THR A 311 -1.59 -9.59 13.12
C THR A 311 -2.83 -8.69 13.19
N GLY A 312 -2.69 -7.43 12.77
CA GLY A 312 -3.73 -6.42 12.71
C GLY A 312 -3.69 -5.40 13.85
N GLU A 313 -2.78 -5.57 14.81
CA GLU A 313 -2.42 -4.53 15.78
C GLU A 313 -1.13 -3.84 15.30
N PHE A 314 -1.17 -2.51 15.20
CA PHE A 314 -0.02 -1.72 14.76
C PHE A 314 0.72 -1.15 15.96
N ASP A 315 1.98 -1.56 16.12
CA ASP A 315 2.87 -1.06 17.15
C ASP A 315 3.86 -0.06 16.55
N LEU A 316 3.96 1.11 17.18
CA LEU A 316 4.97 2.12 16.83
C LEU A 316 6.20 1.90 17.70
N VAL A 317 7.33 1.63 17.07
CA VAL A 317 8.62 1.41 17.74
C VAL A 317 9.61 2.48 17.30
N VAL A 318 10.18 3.19 18.27
CA VAL A 318 11.30 4.10 18.06
C VAL A 318 12.60 3.33 18.24
N LEU A 319 13.38 3.17 17.17
CA LEU A 319 14.62 2.39 17.18
C LEU A 319 15.80 3.14 17.79
N ALA A 320 15.92 4.41 17.42
CA ALA A 320 17.03 5.27 17.81
C ALA A 320 16.53 6.71 17.80
N ASP A 321 16.71 7.39 18.92
CA ASP A 321 16.52 8.82 19.06
C ASP A 321 17.90 9.49 18.90
N THR A 322 18.02 10.38 17.92
CA THR A 322 19.28 11.09 17.66
C THR A 322 19.36 12.45 18.38
N ASN A 323 18.29 12.88 19.06
CA ASN A 323 18.28 14.13 19.81
C ASN A 323 17.39 14.06 21.07
N PRO A 324 17.89 13.49 22.19
CA PRO A 324 17.12 13.30 23.42
C PRO A 324 16.75 14.61 24.17
N ASP A 325 17.14 15.78 23.65
CA ASP A 325 17.03 17.09 24.31
C ASP A 325 15.96 18.02 23.68
N ILE A 326 15.09 17.53 22.79
CA ILE A 326 13.93 18.31 22.34
C ILE A 326 12.81 18.12 23.37
N ASP A 327 12.36 19.24 23.94
CA ASP A 327 11.27 19.31 24.91
C ASP A 327 10.12 18.38 24.50
N GLU A 328 9.66 17.51 25.43
CA GLU A 328 8.44 16.71 25.30
C GLU A 328 7.38 17.56 24.59
N ILE A 329 6.77 17.04 23.52
CA ILE A 329 5.58 17.64 22.90
C ILE A 329 4.66 17.99 24.08
N GLU A 330 4.57 19.29 24.44
CA GLU A 330 3.91 19.71 25.68
C GLU A 330 2.53 19.06 25.66
N GLU A 331 2.32 18.08 26.55
CA GLU A 331 1.02 17.44 26.66
C GLU A 331 0.00 18.56 26.80
N PRO A 332 -1.06 18.56 25.98
CA PRO A 332 -1.99 19.68 25.95
C PRO A 332 -2.46 19.92 27.37
N SER A 333 -2.17 21.12 27.87
CA SER A 333 -2.40 21.46 29.28
C SER A 333 -3.81 21.04 29.68
N PHE A 334 -4.03 20.62 30.92
CA PHE A 334 -5.36 20.22 31.43
C PHE A 334 -6.49 21.17 30.99
N TRP A 335 -6.18 22.46 30.87
CA TRP A 335 -7.08 23.48 30.33
C TRP A 335 -7.47 23.30 28.86
N GLU A 336 -6.53 22.96 27.98
CA GLU A 336 -6.77 22.69 26.57
C GLU A 336 -7.59 21.41 26.38
N GLN A 337 -7.30 20.39 27.18
CA GLN A 337 -8.04 19.12 27.18
C GLN A 337 -9.52 19.33 27.59
N LEU A 338 -9.76 20.18 28.60
CA LEU A 338 -11.09 20.56 29.04
C LEU A 338 -11.85 21.41 28.00
N LEU A 339 -11.13 22.20 27.20
CA LEU A 339 -11.70 23.09 26.18
C LEU A 339 -11.89 22.43 24.80
N LYS A 340 -11.21 21.31 24.53
CA LYS A 340 -11.29 20.55 23.26
C LYS A 340 -12.73 20.28 22.76
N PRO A 341 -13.69 19.83 23.59
CA PRO A 341 -15.05 19.51 23.13
C PRO A 341 -15.92 20.74 22.80
N LEU A 342 -15.47 21.95 23.12
CA LEU A 342 -16.23 23.18 22.84
C LEU A 342 -16.04 23.61 21.37
N PRO A 343 -17.13 23.95 20.65
CA PRO A 343 -17.04 24.46 19.29
C PRO A 343 -16.57 25.93 19.27
N GLY A 344 -15.82 26.32 18.23
CA GLY A 344 -15.37 27.70 17.99
C GLY A 344 -13.86 27.89 18.01
N ASN A 345 -13.39 29.12 17.79
CA ASN A 345 -11.97 29.49 17.89
C ASN A 345 -11.51 29.57 19.36
N GLU A 346 -10.20 29.55 19.62
CA GLU A 346 -9.66 29.48 20.98
C GLU A 346 -10.15 30.62 21.89
N ALA A 347 -10.21 31.84 21.38
CA ALA A 347 -10.72 32.99 22.13
C ALA A 347 -12.20 32.84 22.51
N MET A 348 -13.01 32.17 21.68
CA MET A 348 -14.41 31.85 22.00
C MET A 348 -14.52 30.67 22.95
N LYS A 349 -13.74 29.60 22.76
CA LYS A 349 -13.68 28.46 23.68
C LYS A 349 -13.30 28.90 25.09
N GLN A 350 -12.29 29.77 25.23
CA GLN A 350 -11.85 30.31 26.51
C GLN A 350 -12.95 31.14 27.19
N LYS A 351 -13.65 32.01 26.44
CA LYS A 351 -14.78 32.79 26.98
C LYS A 351 -15.94 31.91 27.44
N VAL A 352 -16.28 30.87 26.68
CA VAL A 352 -17.36 29.94 27.02
C VAL A 352 -16.96 29.07 28.22
N GLY A 353 -15.73 28.56 28.26
CA GLY A 353 -15.19 27.77 29.37
C GLY A 353 -15.19 28.54 30.69
N ILE A 354 -14.71 29.79 30.69
CA ILE A 354 -14.77 30.67 31.86
C ILE A 354 -16.22 30.92 32.28
N GLY A 355 -17.14 31.08 31.31
CA GLY A 355 -18.58 31.22 31.57
C GLY A 355 -19.16 30.02 32.32
N ILE A 356 -18.88 28.81 31.86
CA ILE A 356 -19.38 27.55 32.48
C ILE A 356 -18.84 27.40 33.91
N ILE A 357 -17.53 27.63 34.11
CA ILE A 357 -16.90 27.52 35.44
C ILE A 357 -17.49 28.57 36.39
N SER A 358 -17.70 29.82 35.93
CA SER A 358 -18.30 30.86 36.75
C SER A 358 -19.72 30.50 37.19
N ALA A 359 -20.53 29.93 36.29
CA ALA A 359 -21.88 29.48 36.61
C ALA A 359 -21.87 28.32 37.62
N PHE A 360 -20.94 27.38 37.47
CA PHE A 360 -20.79 26.24 38.38
C PHE A 360 -20.35 26.69 39.78
N VAL A 361 -19.42 27.63 39.88
CA VAL A 361 -18.99 28.23 41.16
C VAL A 361 -20.14 28.98 41.83
N VAL A 362 -20.91 29.77 41.07
CA VAL A 362 -22.09 30.47 41.61
C VAL A 362 -23.14 29.46 42.10
N MET A 363 -23.35 28.36 41.37
CA MET A 363 -24.26 27.29 41.79
C MET A 363 -23.79 26.63 43.09
N LEU A 364 -22.50 26.31 43.21
CA LEU A 364 -21.92 25.74 44.44
C LEU A 364 -22.02 26.71 45.61
N LEU A 365 -21.79 28.00 45.39
CA LEU A 365 -21.99 29.03 46.41
C LEU A 365 -23.45 29.11 46.86
N MET A 366 -24.41 29.06 45.92
CA MET A 366 -25.85 29.02 46.23
C MET A 366 -26.22 27.77 47.05
N VAL A 367 -25.74 26.59 46.66
CA VAL A 367 -25.96 25.34 47.42
C VAL A 367 -25.36 25.44 48.81
N SER A 368 -24.13 25.95 48.94
CA SER A 368 -23.49 26.16 50.24
C SER A 368 -24.26 27.13 51.14
N MET A 369 -24.88 28.17 50.54
CA MET A 369 -25.69 29.16 51.24
C MET A 369 -27.03 28.56 51.69
N VAL A 370 -27.64 27.69 50.89
CA VAL A 370 -28.84 26.91 51.26
C VAL A 370 -28.53 25.96 52.41
N ILE A 371 -27.42 25.21 52.35
CA ILE A 371 -26.98 24.31 53.43
C ILE A 371 -26.68 25.09 54.72
N ARG A 372 -25.99 26.24 54.62
CA ARG A 372 -25.74 27.12 55.78
C ARG A 372 -27.03 27.72 56.36
N ARG A 373 -28.03 28.05 55.53
CA ARG A 373 -29.35 28.52 56.00
C ARG A 373 -30.18 27.41 56.64
N ALA A 374 -30.10 26.17 56.13
CA ALA A 374 -30.74 25.01 56.73
C ALA A 374 -30.18 24.71 58.14
N LYS A 375 -28.86 24.81 58.33
CA LYS A 375 -28.22 24.67 59.66
C LYS A 375 -28.56 25.79 60.66
N ARG A 376 -29.06 26.95 60.22
CA ARG A 376 -29.49 28.05 61.12
C ARG A 376 -30.93 27.96 61.62
N LYS A 377 -31.75 27.02 61.11
CA LYS A 377 -33.16 26.87 61.52
C LYS A 377 -33.43 25.77 62.56
N VAL A 378 -32.40 25.13 63.11
CA VAL A 378 -32.56 24.06 64.12
C VAL A 378 -31.76 24.40 65.39
N ILE A 379 -32.06 25.53 66.04
CA ILE A 379 -31.81 25.72 67.49
C ILE A 379 -32.91 26.62 68.05
N THR A 380 -34.04 26.01 68.40
CA THR A 380 -34.96 26.51 69.44
C THR A 380 -35.69 25.31 70.03
N VAL A 381 -35.08 24.68 71.03
CA VAL A 381 -35.79 23.81 71.98
C VAL A 381 -35.53 24.37 73.38
N SER A 382 -36.59 24.94 73.93
CA SER A 382 -36.66 25.49 75.28
C SER A 382 -36.58 24.37 76.32
N THR A 383 -35.74 24.62 77.31
CA THR A 383 -35.58 23.87 78.56
C THR A 383 -36.88 23.83 79.36
N THR A 384 -37.30 22.66 79.89
CA THR A 384 -37.81 22.49 81.26
C THR A 384 -37.91 21.00 81.64
N THR A 385 -36.90 20.54 82.37
CA THR A 385 -36.92 19.69 83.58
C THR A 385 -38.08 18.71 83.87
N SER A 386 -37.78 17.40 83.91
CA SER A 386 -38.02 16.52 85.08
C SER A 386 -37.28 15.16 84.96
N VAL A 387 -36.15 15.00 85.67
CA VAL A 387 -35.87 14.15 86.86
C VAL A 387 -35.82 12.61 86.62
N VAL A 388 -34.70 12.03 87.10
CA VAL A 388 -34.40 10.60 87.45
C VAL A 388 -33.92 9.75 86.26
N LYS A 389 -32.73 9.10 86.20
CA LYS A 389 -31.87 8.45 87.22
C LYS A 389 -30.40 8.37 86.71
N LYS A 390 -29.46 8.38 87.67
CA LYS A 390 -28.01 8.15 87.54
C LYS A 390 -27.65 6.89 86.72
N SER A 391 -26.58 6.94 85.93
CA SER A 391 -25.28 6.34 86.29
C SER A 391 -24.22 6.46 85.18
N LYS A 392 -23.03 6.92 85.60
CA LYS A 392 -21.66 6.60 85.12
C LYS A 392 -21.45 6.17 83.65
N SER A 393 -20.64 6.97 82.97
CA SER A 393 -19.87 6.60 81.79
C SER A 393 -18.80 5.56 82.14
N GLU A 394 -18.89 4.38 81.54
CA GLU A 394 -17.75 3.51 81.25
C GLU A 394 -17.60 3.42 79.72
N PRO A 395 -16.36 3.28 79.21
CA PRO A 395 -16.07 3.27 77.79
C PRO A 395 -16.57 1.96 77.18
N ILE A 396 -17.43 2.05 76.16
CA ILE A 396 -17.87 0.88 75.40
C ILE A 396 -16.86 0.67 74.28
N GLU A 397 -16.00 -0.32 74.50
CA GLU A 397 -15.33 -1.10 73.47
C GLU A 397 -16.40 -1.71 72.55
N ILE A 398 -16.26 -1.54 71.23
CA ILE A 398 -16.96 -2.39 70.27
C ILE A 398 -16.03 -3.56 70.00
N MET A 399 -16.34 -4.65 70.68
CA MET A 399 -15.74 -5.96 70.48
C MET A 399 -16.08 -6.47 69.07
N LEU A 400 -15.04 -6.94 68.39
CA LEU A 400 -15.17 -7.97 67.37
C LEU A 400 -15.77 -9.20 68.04
N ASN A 401 -16.82 -9.76 67.46
CA ASN A 401 -17.22 -11.12 67.79
C ASN A 401 -17.39 -11.92 66.51
N GLU A 402 -16.47 -12.86 66.38
CA GLU A 402 -16.56 -14.08 65.59
C GLU A 402 -17.77 -14.90 66.05
N SER A 403 -18.54 -15.42 65.08
CA SER A 403 -19.20 -16.73 65.16
C SER A 403 -19.97 -16.97 63.87
N ASP A 404 -19.42 -17.85 63.04
CA ASP A 404 -20.05 -18.83 62.13
C ASP A 404 -18.89 -19.35 61.26
N LEU A 405 -17.96 -20.17 61.80
CA LEU A 405 -18.04 -21.65 61.90
C LEU A 405 -18.59 -22.26 60.61
N GLU A 406 -17.67 -22.67 59.72
CA GLU A 406 -17.20 -24.07 59.54
C GLU A 406 -18.03 -24.78 58.46
N GLU A 407 -17.40 -25.05 57.32
CA GLU A 407 -17.50 -26.37 56.71
C GLU A 407 -16.22 -26.67 55.93
N ASP A 408 -15.47 -27.64 56.46
CA ASP A 408 -14.31 -28.27 55.88
C ASP A 408 -14.70 -29.05 54.61
N VAL A 409 -13.92 -28.92 53.53
CA VAL A 409 -13.76 -30.01 52.57
C VAL A 409 -12.28 -30.11 52.20
N GLU A 410 -11.64 -31.12 52.79
CA GLU A 410 -10.37 -31.69 52.37
C GLU A 410 -10.45 -32.15 50.91
N LEU A 411 -9.45 -31.79 50.11
CA LEU A 411 -9.14 -32.47 48.84
C LEU A 411 -7.66 -32.87 48.85
N GLU A 412 -7.39 -33.97 49.55
CA GLU A 412 -6.30 -34.87 49.19
C GLU A 412 -6.72 -35.70 47.97
N ILE A 413 -5.96 -35.66 46.88
CA ILE A 413 -5.65 -36.81 46.00
C ILE A 413 -4.27 -36.50 45.39
N SER A 414 -3.20 -37.06 45.96
CA SER A 414 -2.50 -38.29 45.51
C SER A 414 -1.87 -38.20 44.12
N LEU A 415 -0.53 -38.22 44.12
CA LEU A 415 0.35 -38.34 42.95
C LEU A 415 0.70 -39.81 42.66
N GLU A 416 0.86 -40.10 41.36
CA GLU A 416 1.56 -41.23 40.68
C GLU A 416 0.84 -42.60 40.55
N PRO A 417 1.25 -43.49 39.61
CA PRO A 417 1.46 -43.29 38.17
C PRO A 417 0.94 -44.47 37.28
N ALA A 418 1.07 -44.32 35.95
CA ALA A 418 1.16 -45.36 34.90
C ALA A 418 -0.12 -46.00 34.33
N LEU A 419 -0.01 -46.33 33.02
CA LEU A 419 -0.95 -46.99 32.08
C LEU A 419 -1.90 -45.99 31.39
N GLU A 420 -2.11 -45.96 30.07
CA GLU A 420 -1.72 -46.81 28.93
C GLU A 420 -1.78 -45.92 27.68
N ILE A 421 -0.98 -46.23 26.67
CA ILE A 421 -1.00 -45.55 25.37
C ILE A 421 -2.24 -46.08 24.63
N GLU A 422 -3.30 -45.29 24.54
CA GLU A 422 -4.39 -45.51 23.58
C GLU A 422 -4.24 -44.55 22.40
N GLU A 423 -4.37 -45.14 21.22
CA GLU A 423 -4.06 -44.57 19.92
C GLU A 423 -4.96 -43.38 19.57
N GLU A 424 -4.39 -42.42 18.81
CA GLU A 424 -5.10 -41.27 18.26
C GLU A 424 -6.31 -41.72 17.41
N SER A 425 -7.53 -41.58 17.95
CA SER A 425 -8.73 -41.60 17.12
C SER A 425 -8.82 -40.27 16.37
N THR A 426 -8.50 -40.30 15.09
CA THR A 426 -8.45 -39.12 14.24
C THR A 426 -9.86 -38.56 13.99
N LEU A 427 -9.96 -37.26 13.73
CA LEU A 427 -11.22 -36.58 13.35
C LEU A 427 -11.95 -37.25 12.16
N GLN A 428 -11.25 -38.06 11.36
CA GLN A 428 -11.80 -38.85 10.26
C GLN A 428 -12.72 -39.98 10.74
N ASP A 429 -12.40 -40.67 11.84
CA ASP A 429 -13.21 -41.78 12.36
C ASP A 429 -14.56 -41.28 12.90
N SER A 430 -14.55 -40.12 13.59
CA SER A 430 -15.79 -39.46 14.06
C SER A 430 -16.70 -38.98 12.91
N LEU A 431 -16.13 -38.76 11.73
CA LEU A 431 -16.82 -38.20 10.58
C LEU A 431 -17.35 -39.29 9.62
N GLU A 432 -16.74 -40.47 9.58
CA GLU A 432 -17.28 -41.65 8.88
C GLU A 432 -18.45 -42.28 9.65
N GLU A 433 -18.43 -42.32 10.99
CA GLU A 433 -19.56 -42.79 11.81
C GLU A 433 -20.81 -41.89 11.66
N ALA A 434 -20.60 -40.57 11.47
CA ALA A 434 -21.69 -39.63 11.19
C ALA A 434 -22.30 -39.77 9.78
N VAL A 435 -21.60 -40.42 8.84
CA VAL A 435 -22.09 -40.66 7.47
C VAL A 435 -22.89 -41.96 7.38
N GLU A 436 -22.54 -42.98 8.17
CA GLU A 436 -23.32 -44.22 8.28
C GLU A 436 -24.69 -44.02 8.97
N ALA A 437 -24.84 -42.97 9.78
CA ALA A 437 -26.09 -42.63 10.47
C ALA A 437 -27.18 -41.99 9.57
N ASP A 438 -26.97 -41.87 8.25
CA ASP A 438 -27.89 -41.37 7.22
C ASP A 438 -28.58 -40.00 7.48
N GLU A 439 -28.05 -39.19 8.41
CA GLU A 439 -28.49 -37.81 8.70
C GLU A 439 -27.56 -36.71 8.10
N ALA A 440 -26.78 -37.05 7.08
CA ALA A 440 -25.85 -36.08 6.46
C ALA A 440 -26.47 -35.35 5.25
N SER A 441 -26.53 -34.01 5.31
CA SER A 441 -27.01 -33.17 4.21
C SER A 441 -26.24 -33.38 2.89
N GLU A 442 -26.92 -33.34 1.74
CA GLU A 442 -26.30 -33.55 0.41
C GLU A 442 -25.12 -32.61 0.12
N ARG A 443 -25.11 -31.41 0.71
CA ARG A 443 -24.04 -30.42 0.53
C ARG A 443 -22.74 -30.85 1.22
N LEU A 444 -22.84 -31.50 2.38
CA LEU A 444 -21.69 -32.05 3.10
C LEU A 444 -21.10 -33.23 2.34
N ARG A 445 -21.94 -34.12 1.78
CA ARG A 445 -21.52 -35.26 0.94
C ARG A 445 -20.70 -34.80 -0.28
N ARG A 446 -21.12 -33.74 -0.97
CA ARG A 446 -20.37 -33.15 -2.11
C ARG A 446 -19.05 -32.47 -1.70
N ARG A 447 -18.93 -32.00 -0.45
CA ARG A 447 -17.68 -31.40 0.07
C ARG A 447 -16.68 -32.48 0.44
N MET A 448 -17.14 -33.53 1.13
CA MET A 448 -16.35 -34.72 1.48
C MET A 448 -15.82 -35.43 0.23
N GLN A 449 -16.66 -35.57 -0.81
CA GLN A 449 -16.25 -36.22 -2.05
C GLN A 449 -15.12 -35.46 -2.78
N ARG A 450 -15.16 -34.13 -2.80
CA ARG A 450 -14.08 -33.31 -3.39
C ARG A 450 -12.78 -33.38 -2.59
N VAL A 451 -12.87 -33.49 -1.27
CA VAL A 451 -11.69 -33.67 -0.41
C VAL A 451 -11.09 -35.06 -0.63
N LYS A 452 -11.92 -36.10 -0.71
CA LYS A 452 -11.47 -37.48 -0.99
C LYS A 452 -10.86 -37.57 -2.40
N GLU A 453 -11.47 -36.94 -3.41
CA GLU A 453 -10.92 -36.89 -4.77
C GLU A 453 -9.58 -36.14 -4.85
N ALA A 454 -9.41 -35.05 -4.09
CA ALA A 454 -8.14 -34.35 -3.98
C ALA A 454 -7.04 -35.21 -3.31
N GLU A 455 -7.39 -35.96 -2.27
CA GLU A 455 -6.45 -36.83 -1.55
C GLU A 455 -6.00 -38.04 -2.41
N TYR A 456 -6.91 -38.61 -3.21
CA TYR A 456 -6.55 -39.68 -4.15
C TYR A 456 -5.70 -39.16 -5.32
N ALA A 457 -5.93 -37.92 -5.77
CA ALA A 457 -5.10 -37.25 -6.77
C ALA A 457 -3.69 -36.93 -6.24
N GLU A 458 -3.57 -36.52 -4.98
CA GLU A 458 -2.28 -36.29 -4.32
C GLU A 458 -1.48 -37.59 -4.12
N LYS A 459 -2.16 -38.70 -3.80
CA LYS A 459 -1.54 -40.03 -3.63
C LYS A 459 -1.30 -40.80 -4.95
N GLY A 460 -1.66 -40.23 -6.10
CA GLY A 460 -1.40 -40.82 -7.43
C GLY A 460 -2.13 -42.16 -7.69
N LEU A 461 -3.23 -42.43 -6.99
CA LEU A 461 -4.00 -43.68 -7.10
C LEU A 461 -5.15 -43.53 -8.11
N PRO A 462 -5.50 -44.59 -8.88
CA PRO A 462 -6.64 -44.54 -9.80
C PRO A 462 -7.97 -44.44 -9.02
N LEU A 463 -8.82 -43.51 -9.45
CA LEU A 463 -10.14 -43.24 -8.83
C LEU A 463 -11.04 -44.48 -8.89
N PRO A 464 -11.74 -44.84 -7.78
CA PRO A 464 -12.73 -45.92 -7.79
C PRO A 464 -13.98 -45.53 -8.62
N PRO A 465 -14.69 -46.51 -9.22
CA PRO A 465 -15.83 -46.25 -10.08
C PRO A 465 -16.99 -45.62 -9.31
N VAL A 466 -17.50 -44.49 -9.82
CA VAL A 466 -18.59 -43.70 -9.24
C VAL A 466 -19.88 -44.53 -9.15
N LEU A 467 -20.45 -44.65 -7.95
CA LEU A 467 -21.81 -45.15 -7.72
C LEU A 467 -22.81 -44.27 -8.48
N SER A 468 -23.43 -44.86 -9.50
CA SER A 468 -24.41 -44.21 -10.36
C SER A 468 -25.74 -44.00 -9.62
N GLY A 469 -26.24 -42.76 -9.55
CA GLY A 469 -27.55 -42.51 -8.94
C GLY A 469 -27.98 -41.07 -8.67
N LEU A 470 -27.19 -40.05 -9.01
CA LEU A 470 -27.59 -38.65 -8.82
C LEU A 470 -28.01 -38.02 -10.15
N PRO A 471 -29.21 -37.41 -10.25
CA PRO A 471 -29.65 -36.76 -11.47
C PRO A 471 -28.76 -35.54 -11.78
N LEU A 472 -28.30 -35.47 -13.03
CA LEU A 472 -27.54 -34.33 -13.55
C LEU A 472 -28.39 -33.05 -13.44
N PRO A 473 -27.82 -31.92 -13.00
CA PRO A 473 -28.52 -30.64 -13.03
C PRO A 473 -28.84 -30.26 -14.48
N PRO A 474 -30.02 -29.65 -14.75
CA PRO A 474 -30.39 -29.26 -16.10
C PRO A 474 -29.41 -28.20 -16.62
N PRO A 475 -29.02 -28.28 -17.91
CA PRO A 475 -28.14 -27.30 -18.52
C PRO A 475 -28.79 -25.91 -18.51
N PRO A 476 -27.98 -24.84 -18.41
CA PRO A 476 -28.49 -23.47 -18.39
C PRO A 476 -29.27 -23.18 -19.67
N MET A 477 -30.49 -22.68 -19.48
CA MET A 477 -31.40 -22.27 -20.53
C MET A 477 -30.82 -21.05 -21.25
N SER A 478 -30.22 -21.27 -22.41
CA SER A 478 -29.78 -20.23 -23.33
C SER A 478 -31.01 -19.62 -24.02
N ILE A 479 -31.31 -18.35 -23.68
CA ILE A 479 -32.17 -17.52 -24.51
C ILE A 479 -31.33 -17.09 -25.73
N GLY A 480 -31.54 -17.83 -26.83
CA GLY A 480 -31.56 -17.36 -28.22
C GLY A 480 -30.36 -16.60 -28.77
N MET A 481 -29.46 -17.31 -29.45
CA MET A 481 -29.30 -17.20 -30.92
C MET A 481 -28.36 -18.29 -31.40
N GLU A 482 -28.88 -19.16 -32.26
CA GLU A 482 -28.14 -20.23 -32.92
C GLU A 482 -27.09 -19.61 -33.85
N ALA A 483 -25.82 -19.78 -33.50
CA ALA A 483 -24.74 -19.74 -34.47
C ALA A 483 -24.71 -21.10 -35.16
N THR A 484 -25.41 -21.22 -36.29
CA THR A 484 -25.25 -22.34 -37.20
C THR A 484 -23.88 -22.22 -37.86
N THR A 485 -23.00 -23.16 -37.53
CA THR A 485 -21.84 -23.49 -38.36
C THR A 485 -22.34 -24.04 -39.68
N ASP A 486 -22.37 -23.22 -40.74
CA ASP A 486 -22.39 -23.65 -42.14
C ASP A 486 -21.96 -22.47 -43.03
N LEU A 487 -20.71 -22.52 -43.53
CA LEU A 487 -20.03 -21.43 -44.23
C LEU A 487 -20.35 -21.35 -45.74
N GLU A 488 -21.42 -21.98 -46.24
CA GLU A 488 -21.66 -22.07 -47.69
C GLU A 488 -23.11 -21.78 -48.15
N GLY A 489 -23.94 -21.14 -47.31
CA GLY A 489 -25.35 -20.84 -47.65
C GLY A 489 -25.80 -19.37 -47.55
N ALA A 490 -24.98 -18.44 -47.05
CA ALA A 490 -25.42 -17.07 -46.71
C ALA A 490 -25.33 -16.05 -47.86
N LEU A 491 -25.53 -16.49 -49.11
CA LEU A 491 -25.71 -15.63 -50.28
C LEU A 491 -27.04 -15.98 -50.95
N GLU A 492 -28.17 -15.75 -50.27
CA GLU A 492 -29.49 -15.57 -50.91
C GLU A 492 -30.57 -15.45 -49.82
N SER A 493 -30.95 -14.22 -49.46
CA SER A 493 -32.35 -13.92 -49.17
C SER A 493 -32.54 -12.41 -49.07
N LYS A 494 -33.40 -11.93 -49.97
CA LYS A 494 -34.02 -10.60 -49.92
C LYS A 494 -35.11 -10.61 -48.83
N ASP A 495 -35.42 -9.39 -48.38
CA ASP A 495 -36.67 -8.96 -47.73
C ASP A 495 -36.61 -8.81 -46.19
N ALA A 496 -36.24 -7.59 -45.76
CA ALA A 496 -36.62 -7.03 -44.46
C ALA A 496 -37.49 -5.77 -44.68
N PRO A 497 -38.51 -5.51 -43.85
CA PRO A 497 -39.50 -4.46 -44.07
C PRO A 497 -39.01 -3.06 -43.67
N LEU A 498 -39.44 -2.07 -44.46
CA LEU A 498 -39.15 -0.65 -44.37
C LEU A 498 -40.05 0.03 -43.31
N ILE A 499 -39.50 0.86 -42.42
CA ILE A 499 -40.23 1.95 -41.75
C ILE A 499 -39.44 3.25 -41.93
N ASP A 500 -40.18 4.27 -42.34
CA ASP A 500 -39.77 5.44 -43.10
C ASP A 500 -39.44 6.66 -42.20
N GLY A 501 -38.57 7.54 -42.70
CA GLY A 501 -38.50 8.94 -42.25
C GLY A 501 -37.15 9.44 -41.72
N ILE A 502 -36.20 9.71 -42.61
CA ILE A 502 -35.44 10.99 -42.77
C ILE A 502 -34.54 10.79 -44.00
N GLY A 503 -34.87 11.50 -45.08
CA GLY A 503 -34.26 11.32 -46.40
C GLY A 503 -32.91 12.02 -46.53
N ILE A 504 -31.88 11.23 -46.87
CA ILE A 504 -30.72 11.69 -47.65
C ILE A 504 -30.45 10.60 -48.69
N ALA A 505 -30.67 10.93 -49.96
CA ALA A 505 -30.53 10.02 -51.09
C ALA A 505 -29.05 9.75 -51.42
N LEU A 506 -28.62 8.50 -51.37
CA LEU A 506 -27.36 8.01 -51.93
C LEU A 506 -27.61 7.44 -53.34
N PRO A 507 -26.80 7.79 -54.37
CA PRO A 507 -26.95 7.25 -55.72
C PRO A 507 -26.37 5.82 -55.85
N PRO A 508 -26.85 5.01 -56.82
CA PRO A 508 -26.62 3.57 -56.89
C PRO A 508 -25.21 3.18 -57.37
N PRO A 509 -24.71 1.99 -56.96
CA PRO A 509 -23.37 1.52 -57.30
C PRO A 509 -23.37 0.87 -58.69
N GLY A 510 -22.55 1.41 -59.60
CA GLY A 510 -22.26 0.77 -60.88
C GLY A 510 -21.61 1.68 -61.90
N ALA A 511 -20.39 1.33 -62.26
CA ALA A 511 -19.56 1.87 -63.34
C ALA A 511 -18.93 3.24 -63.09
N MET A 512 -17.66 3.23 -62.65
CA MET A 512 -16.58 3.96 -63.32
C MET A 512 -15.24 3.27 -63.04
N ASP A 513 -14.45 3.22 -64.10
CA ASP A 513 -13.23 2.46 -64.28
C ASP A 513 -12.13 2.82 -63.28
N ALA A 514 -11.52 1.78 -62.71
CA ALA A 514 -10.27 1.91 -61.95
C ALA A 514 -9.14 2.37 -62.88
N PRO A 515 -8.40 3.45 -62.56
CA PRO A 515 -7.14 3.72 -63.23
C PRO A 515 -6.12 2.66 -62.80
N ASN A 516 -5.53 1.97 -63.78
CA ASN A 516 -4.39 1.07 -63.61
C ASN A 516 -3.27 1.73 -62.81
N LEU A 517 -3.03 1.25 -61.58
CA LEU A 517 -1.78 1.47 -60.86
C LEU A 517 -0.71 0.57 -61.51
N PRO A 518 0.44 1.11 -61.95
CA PRO A 518 1.51 0.29 -62.49
C PRO A 518 2.13 -0.57 -61.37
N ALA A 519 2.37 -1.83 -61.68
CA ALA A 519 3.09 -2.76 -60.82
C ALA A 519 4.47 -2.18 -60.45
N LEU A 520 4.72 -1.97 -59.17
CA LEU A 520 6.04 -1.63 -58.61
C LEU A 520 6.93 -2.88 -58.58
N GLY A 521 7.31 -3.34 -59.77
CA GLY A 521 8.42 -4.26 -59.98
C GLY A 521 9.47 -3.55 -60.84
N GLY A 522 10.56 -3.07 -60.23
CA GLY A 522 11.72 -2.57 -60.96
C GLY A 522 12.20 -1.16 -60.63
N LEU A 523 12.34 -0.81 -59.34
CA LEU A 523 13.21 0.30 -58.95
C LEU A 523 14.61 -0.26 -58.62
N PRO A 524 15.71 0.35 -59.12
CA PRO A 524 17.05 0.00 -58.69
C PRO A 524 17.20 0.29 -57.18
N PRO A 525 17.93 -0.56 -56.44
CA PRO A 525 18.08 -0.37 -55.00
C PRO A 525 18.69 1.01 -54.71
N PRO A 526 18.22 1.70 -53.66
CA PRO A 526 18.80 2.97 -53.26
C PRO A 526 20.30 2.78 -52.94
N PRO A 527 21.19 3.63 -53.47
CA PRO A 527 22.61 3.53 -53.15
C PRO A 527 22.80 3.94 -51.69
N GLY A 528 23.31 3.00 -50.87
CA GLY A 528 23.74 3.30 -49.51
C GLY A 528 22.99 2.57 -48.41
N SER A 529 22.80 1.25 -48.50
CA SER A 529 22.86 0.41 -47.29
C SER A 529 24.31 0.30 -46.81
N ALA A 530 24.94 1.43 -46.53
CA ALA A 530 25.94 1.45 -45.49
C ALA A 530 25.12 1.37 -44.22
N SER A 531 25.34 0.33 -43.42
CA SER A 531 25.03 0.36 -42.00
C SER A 531 25.24 1.79 -41.50
N LEU A 532 24.17 2.42 -40.98
CA LEU A 532 24.38 3.51 -40.03
C LEU A 532 25.48 3.01 -39.09
N PRO A 533 26.60 3.73 -38.90
CA PRO A 533 27.61 3.27 -37.98
C PRO A 533 26.88 3.01 -36.68
N VAL A 534 26.87 1.75 -36.23
CA VAL A 534 26.45 1.44 -34.87
C VAL A 534 27.40 2.28 -34.05
N LEU A 535 26.88 3.30 -33.37
CA LEU A 535 27.69 4.13 -32.51
C LEU A 535 28.11 3.24 -31.34
N GLU A 536 29.24 2.57 -31.52
CA GLU A 536 29.87 1.70 -30.53
C GLU A 536 30.97 2.50 -29.84
N ARG A 537 30.93 2.53 -28.51
CA ARG A 537 32.01 3.09 -27.69
C ARG A 537 32.96 1.95 -27.32
N GLN A 538 34.26 2.18 -27.43
CA GLN A 538 35.26 1.22 -26.97
C GLN A 538 35.64 1.52 -25.52
N ALA A 539 35.51 0.53 -24.64
CA ALA A 539 35.95 0.64 -23.25
C ALA A 539 37.17 -0.22 -22.99
N ASN A 540 38.09 0.31 -22.19
CA ASN A 540 39.34 -0.33 -21.83
C ASN A 540 39.38 -0.55 -20.32
N CYS A 541 39.60 -1.79 -19.89
CA CYS A 541 39.83 -2.11 -18.49
C CYS A 541 41.30 -1.87 -18.13
N GLU A 542 41.58 -1.00 -17.16
CA GLU A 542 42.96 -0.75 -16.71
C GLU A 542 43.56 -1.93 -15.93
N ASP A 543 42.74 -2.77 -15.29
CA ASP A 543 43.23 -3.87 -14.46
C ASP A 543 43.62 -5.13 -15.23
N CYS A 544 42.90 -5.45 -16.31
CA CYS A 544 43.15 -6.64 -17.11
C CYS A 544 43.50 -6.33 -18.58
N GLU A 545 43.73 -5.05 -18.89
CA GLU A 545 44.12 -4.53 -20.21
C GLU A 545 43.18 -4.94 -21.37
N ALA A 546 41.95 -5.33 -21.04
CA ALA A 546 40.98 -5.81 -22.02
C ALA A 546 40.24 -4.64 -22.67
N SER A 547 40.12 -4.66 -24.00
CA SER A 547 39.30 -3.72 -24.75
C SER A 547 38.06 -4.42 -25.30
N PHE A 548 36.89 -3.82 -25.14
CA PHE A 548 35.62 -4.36 -25.65
C PHE A 548 34.69 -3.23 -26.10
N THR A 549 33.75 -3.55 -26.97
CA THR A 549 32.79 -2.57 -27.53
C THR A 549 31.48 -2.59 -26.74
N VAL A 550 30.93 -1.40 -26.50
CA VAL A 550 29.64 -1.21 -25.83
C VAL A 550 28.70 -0.47 -26.76
N LYS A 551 27.52 -1.08 -26.94
CA LYS A 551 26.51 -0.67 -27.92
C LYS A 551 25.59 0.44 -27.42
N ASP A 552 25.55 0.64 -26.10
CA ASP A 552 24.68 1.63 -25.46
C ASP A 552 25.49 2.88 -25.12
N LEU A 553 25.24 3.97 -25.84
CA LEU A 553 25.93 5.25 -25.66
C LEU A 553 25.55 5.97 -24.37
N MET A 554 24.43 5.61 -23.74
CA MET A 554 23.90 6.32 -22.59
C MET A 554 24.49 5.82 -21.27
N ARG A 555 25.18 4.66 -21.29
CA ARG A 555 25.88 4.11 -20.11
C ARG A 555 27.16 4.87 -19.83
N LYS A 556 27.33 5.27 -18.57
CA LYS A 556 28.56 5.90 -18.08
C LYS A 556 29.56 4.86 -17.57
N ARG A 557 29.09 3.71 -17.07
CA ARG A 557 29.93 2.64 -16.51
C ARG A 557 29.53 1.27 -17.06
N VAL A 558 30.46 0.33 -17.08
CA VAL A 558 30.20 -1.09 -17.44
C VAL A 558 31.08 -2.03 -16.64
N LYS A 559 30.62 -3.27 -16.40
CA LYS A 559 31.47 -4.32 -15.84
C LYS A 559 32.38 -4.91 -16.93
N CYS A 560 33.65 -5.11 -16.60
CA CYS A 560 34.58 -5.84 -17.46
C CYS A 560 34.12 -7.31 -17.61
N PRO A 561 33.98 -7.85 -18.82
CA PRO A 561 33.60 -9.25 -19.00
C PRO A 561 34.68 -10.26 -18.55
N ILE A 562 35.92 -9.79 -18.32
CA ILE A 562 37.04 -10.66 -17.92
C ILE A 562 37.24 -10.68 -16.40
N CYS A 563 37.26 -9.50 -15.76
CA CYS A 563 37.58 -9.38 -14.33
C CYS A 563 36.41 -8.90 -13.46
N ASN A 564 35.24 -8.66 -14.06
CA ASN A 564 34.01 -8.19 -13.41
C ASN A 564 34.11 -6.83 -12.69
N LYS A 565 35.19 -6.09 -12.90
CA LYS A 565 35.39 -4.77 -12.29
C LYS A 565 34.62 -3.68 -13.06
N SER A 566 34.05 -2.71 -12.35
CA SER A 566 33.38 -1.57 -12.97
C SER A 566 34.40 -0.63 -13.62
N ILE A 567 34.19 -0.31 -14.89
CA ILE A 567 34.99 0.62 -15.69
C ILE A 567 34.11 1.82 -16.00
N GLU A 568 34.67 3.02 -15.81
CA GLU A 568 34.06 4.27 -16.25
C GLU A 568 34.44 4.53 -17.70
N MET A 569 33.45 4.86 -18.53
CA MET A 569 33.63 5.00 -19.97
C MET A 569 34.03 6.40 -20.39
#